data_AF-A0A2K5D636-F1
#
_entry.id   AF-A0A2K5D636-F1
#
_cell.length_a   1.000
_cell.length_b   1.000
_cell.length_c   1.000
_cell.angle_alpha   90.00
_cell.angle_beta   90.00
_cell.angle_gamma   90.00
#
_symmetry.space_group_name_H-M   'P 1'
#
loop_
_entity.id
_entity.type
_entity.pdbx_description
1 polymer ?
#
loop_
_entity_poly.entity_id
_entity_poly.type
_entity_poly.pdbx_seq_one_letter_code
_entity_poly.pdbx_strand_id
1 'polypeptide(L)'
;MDLQRPDSYQGGAGPDFNEHVLHKTILVGDSGVGKTSLLVQFDQGKFIPGSFSATVGIGFTVMLLGDSGVGKTCFLIQFKDGAFLSGTFIATVGIDFRNKVVTVDGMRVKLQIWDTAGQERFRSVTHAYYRDAQALLLLYDITNKASFDNIRAWLTEIHEYAQRDVVIMLLGNKADMSSERVIRSEDGETLAREYGVPFLETSAKTGMNVELAFLAIAKELKYRAGQSADEPSFQIRDYVESQKKRSSCCSFM
;
A
#
# COMPACT_ATOMS: atom_id res chain seq x y z
N MET A 1 -75.17 -26.63 9.60
CA MET A 1 -75.32 -25.77 8.42
C MET A 1 -74.06 -24.93 8.34
N ASP A 2 -72.92 -25.56 8.03
CA ASP A 2 -72.50 -25.97 6.67
C ASP A 2 -72.32 -24.75 5.78
N LEU A 3 -71.24 -24.54 5.03
CA LEU A 3 -70.01 -25.28 4.76
C LEU A 3 -69.15 -24.32 3.89
N GLN A 4 -67.91 -24.71 3.61
CA GLN A 4 -67.00 -24.21 2.56
C GLN A 4 -65.94 -23.13 2.93
N ARG A 5 -64.74 -23.64 3.26
CA ARG A 5 -63.50 -23.38 2.51
C ARG A 5 -63.34 -24.50 1.44
N PRO A 6 -62.47 -24.44 0.42
CA PRO A 6 -61.25 -23.60 0.25
C PRO A 6 -61.16 -22.92 -1.15
N ASP A 7 -60.19 -22.03 -1.41
CA ASP A 7 -59.01 -22.43 -2.18
C ASP A 7 -57.75 -21.58 -1.95
N SER A 8 -56.64 -22.28 -2.15
CA SER A 8 -55.23 -21.97 -2.02
C SER A 8 -54.69 -20.79 -2.83
N TYR A 9 -53.87 -19.96 -2.18
CA TYR A 9 -52.72 -19.31 -2.82
C TYR A 9 -51.44 -19.69 -2.05
N GLN A 10 -50.61 -20.49 -2.72
CA GLN A 10 -49.21 -20.72 -2.37
C GLN A 10 -48.36 -19.56 -2.87
N GLY A 11 -47.25 -19.31 -2.16
CA GLY A 11 -46.01 -18.86 -2.81
C GLY A 11 -45.73 -17.38 -2.70
N GLY A 12 -45.00 -17.02 -1.64
CA GLY A 12 -44.38 -15.72 -1.50
C GLY A 12 -43.58 -15.66 -0.21
N ALA A 13 -42.51 -16.47 -0.14
CA ALA A 13 -41.48 -16.27 0.86
C ALA A 13 -40.93 -14.85 0.66
N GLY A 14 -41.35 -13.93 1.52
CA GLY A 14 -40.65 -12.66 1.68
C GLY A 14 -39.21 -12.98 2.10
N PRO A 15 -38.21 -12.20 1.68
CA PRO A 15 -36.85 -12.45 2.11
C PRO A 15 -36.84 -12.34 3.64
N ASP A 16 -36.49 -13.45 4.31
CA ASP A 16 -35.99 -13.42 5.68
C ASP A 16 -34.84 -12.41 5.69
N PHE A 17 -35.14 -11.18 6.10
CA PHE A 17 -34.13 -10.26 6.58
C PHE A 17 -33.62 -10.85 7.87
N ASN A 18 -32.69 -11.79 7.74
CA ASN A 18 -31.83 -12.21 8.81
C ASN A 18 -30.91 -11.02 9.07
N GLU A 19 -31.43 -10.04 9.81
CA GLU A 19 -30.69 -8.91 10.31
C GLU A 19 -29.62 -9.50 11.23
N HIS A 20 -28.42 -9.67 10.70
CA HIS A 20 -27.26 -10.09 11.48
C HIS A 20 -27.13 -9.10 12.64
N VAL A 21 -27.58 -9.52 13.83
CA VAL A 21 -27.45 -8.74 15.05
C VAL A 21 -25.95 -8.56 15.30
N LEU A 22 -25.46 -7.39 14.94
CA LEU A 22 -24.05 -7.05 15.06
C LEU A 22 -23.77 -6.70 16.52
N HIS A 23 -23.36 -7.69 17.30
CA HIS A 23 -22.92 -7.46 18.67
C HIS A 23 -21.59 -6.70 18.68
N LYS A 24 -21.60 -5.47 19.19
CA LYS A 24 -20.39 -4.68 19.45
C LYS A 24 -19.98 -4.86 20.90
N THR A 25 -18.87 -5.54 21.13
CA THR A 25 -18.25 -5.65 22.45
C THR A 25 -17.15 -4.58 22.57
N ILE A 26 -17.18 -3.78 23.63
CA ILE A 26 -16.19 -2.76 23.92
C ILE A 26 -15.41 -3.18 25.18
N LEU A 27 -14.09 -3.27 25.07
CA LEU A 27 -13.19 -3.48 26.20
C LEU A 27 -12.76 -2.13 26.80
N VAL A 28 -13.03 -1.91 28.08
CA VAL A 28 -12.68 -0.67 28.81
C VAL A 28 -11.73 -0.97 29.97
N GLY A 29 -10.78 -0.08 30.22
CA GLY A 29 -9.79 -0.18 31.30
C GLY A 29 -8.61 0.76 31.09
N ASP A 30 -7.81 0.97 32.12
CA ASP A 30 -6.70 1.93 32.14
C ASP A 30 -5.60 1.61 31.10
N SER A 31 -4.74 2.58 30.81
CA SER A 31 -3.60 2.36 29.89
C SER A 31 -2.68 1.25 30.42
N GLY A 32 -2.19 0.39 29.52
CA GLY A 32 -1.25 -0.68 29.88
C GLY A 32 -1.86 -1.97 30.46
N VAL A 33 -3.16 -2.01 30.79
CA VAL A 33 -3.79 -3.19 31.44
C VAL A 33 -4.00 -4.42 30.53
N GLY A 34 -3.44 -4.43 29.32
CA GLY A 34 -3.48 -5.60 28.44
C GLY A 34 -4.77 -5.80 27.64
N LYS A 35 -5.64 -4.78 27.50
CA LYS A 35 -6.87 -4.86 26.68
C LYS A 35 -6.61 -5.38 25.27
N THR A 36 -5.56 -4.88 24.62
CA THR A 36 -5.16 -5.35 23.29
C THR A 36 -4.71 -6.81 23.34
N SER A 37 -3.88 -7.18 24.31
CA SER A 37 -3.41 -8.57 24.47
C SER A 37 -4.56 -9.56 24.72
N LEU A 38 -5.61 -9.14 25.42
CA LEU A 38 -6.81 -9.95 25.63
C LEU A 38 -7.58 -10.18 24.32
N LEU A 39 -7.73 -9.15 23.49
CA LEU A 39 -8.35 -9.27 22.16
C LEU A 39 -7.55 -10.18 21.23
N VAL A 40 -6.22 -10.08 21.29
CA VAL A 40 -5.31 -10.95 20.51
C VAL A 40 -5.45 -12.40 20.94
N GLN A 41 -5.50 -12.66 22.24
CA GLN A 41 -5.68 -14.00 22.76
C GLN A 41 -7.06 -14.58 22.40
N PHE A 42 -8.10 -13.75 22.39
CA PHE A 42 -9.44 -14.17 21.97
C PHE A 42 -9.47 -14.56 20.47
N ASP A 43 -8.84 -13.76 19.61
CA ASP A 43 -8.83 -13.99 18.16
C ASP A 43 -7.89 -15.14 17.73
N GLN A 44 -6.69 -15.23 18.34
CA GLN A 44 -5.61 -16.13 17.91
C GLN A 44 -5.39 -17.33 18.85
N GLY A 45 -6.10 -17.39 19.98
CA GLY A 45 -5.94 -18.44 20.99
C GLY A 45 -4.62 -18.43 21.75
N LYS A 46 -3.74 -17.43 21.53
CA LYS A 46 -2.40 -17.34 22.15
C LYS A 46 -2.13 -15.93 22.66
N PHE A 47 -1.49 -15.86 23.83
CA PHE A 47 -1.02 -14.60 24.39
C PHE A 47 0.34 -14.22 23.76
N ILE A 48 0.45 -13.00 23.22
CA ILE A 48 1.69 -12.49 22.63
C ILE A 48 2.19 -11.31 23.50
N PRO A 49 3.29 -11.48 24.25
CA PRO A 49 3.87 -10.40 25.03
C PRO A 49 4.35 -9.25 24.13
N GLY A 50 4.08 -7.99 24.51
CA GLY A 50 4.65 -6.81 23.86
C GLY A 50 3.96 -6.32 22.57
N SER A 51 2.93 -7.00 22.06
CA SER A 51 2.22 -6.59 20.84
C SER A 51 0.99 -5.73 21.13
N PHE A 52 1.18 -4.42 21.30
CA PHE A 52 0.09 -3.45 21.51
C PHE A 52 -0.72 -3.11 20.25
N SER A 53 -0.35 -3.66 19.09
CA SER A 53 -0.99 -3.34 17.81
C SER A 53 -2.12 -4.29 17.41
N ALA A 54 -2.25 -5.44 18.07
CA ALA A 54 -2.83 -6.61 17.42
C ALA A 54 -4.37 -6.75 17.46
N THR A 55 -5.11 -5.64 17.55
CA THR A 55 -6.54 -5.62 17.15
C THR A 55 -6.71 -5.43 15.63
N VAL A 56 -5.67 -4.96 14.95
CA VAL A 56 -5.51 -4.98 13.49
C VAL A 56 -4.08 -5.45 13.25
N GLY A 57 -3.83 -6.40 12.35
CA GLY A 57 -2.50 -7.00 12.18
C GLY A 57 -1.34 -6.00 11.96
N ILE A 58 -0.12 -6.53 11.86
CA ILE A 58 1.16 -5.78 11.86
C ILE A 58 1.04 -4.46 11.07
N GLY A 59 1.36 -3.35 11.73
CA GLY A 59 1.27 -2.01 11.18
C GLY A 59 2.62 -1.54 10.62
N PHE A 60 2.63 -1.05 9.39
CA PHE A 60 3.82 -0.52 8.72
C PHE A 60 3.59 0.86 8.12
N THR A 61 4.56 1.74 8.31
CA THR A 61 4.63 3.10 7.77
C THR A 61 5.30 3.10 6.41
N VAL A 62 4.60 3.62 5.40
CA VAL A 62 5.05 3.78 4.02
C VAL A 62 4.99 5.26 3.65
N MET A 63 6.02 5.80 3.02
CA MET A 63 6.05 7.20 2.60
C MET A 63 6.21 7.30 1.08
N LEU A 64 5.47 8.22 0.46
CA LEU A 64 5.56 8.51 -0.98
C LEU A 64 6.49 9.72 -1.19
N LEU A 65 7.56 9.52 -1.96
CA LEU A 65 8.58 10.54 -2.24
C LEU A 65 8.70 10.79 -3.74
N GLY A 66 9.34 11.91 -4.09
CA GLY A 66 9.57 12.34 -5.46
C GLY A 66 9.16 13.79 -5.69
N ASP A 67 9.47 14.29 -6.87
CA ASP A 67 9.25 15.70 -7.23
C ASP A 67 7.76 16.09 -7.23
N SER A 68 7.51 17.40 -7.28
CA SER A 68 6.15 17.90 -7.45
C SER A 68 5.58 17.47 -8.79
N GLY A 69 4.30 17.10 -8.83
CA GLY A 69 3.61 16.76 -10.08
C GLY A 69 3.88 15.36 -10.64
N VAL A 70 4.72 14.55 -9.99
CA VAL A 70 4.99 13.15 -10.43
C VAL A 70 3.81 12.20 -10.21
N GLY A 71 2.81 12.61 -9.41
CA GLY A 71 1.55 11.89 -9.23
C GLY A 71 1.42 11.07 -7.95
N LYS A 72 2.18 11.40 -6.89
CA LYS A 72 2.13 10.73 -5.56
C LYS A 72 0.72 10.68 -4.97
N THR A 73 0.03 11.80 -4.91
CA THR A 73 -1.36 11.88 -4.43
C THR A 73 -2.31 11.02 -5.26
N CYS A 74 -2.24 11.11 -6.59
CA CYS A 74 -3.07 10.28 -7.47
C CYS A 74 -2.77 8.78 -7.29
N PHE A 75 -1.51 8.43 -7.08
CA PHE A 75 -1.08 7.05 -6.83
C PHE A 75 -1.69 6.51 -5.53
N LEU A 76 -1.68 7.30 -4.46
CA LEU A 76 -2.34 6.94 -3.19
C LEU A 76 -3.86 6.80 -3.34
N ILE A 77 -4.51 7.75 -4.02
CA ILE A 77 -5.96 7.71 -4.24
C ILE A 77 -6.34 6.48 -5.08
N GLN A 78 -5.60 6.22 -6.16
CA GLN A 78 -5.82 5.04 -7.01
C GLN A 78 -5.68 3.75 -6.20
N PHE A 79 -4.67 3.65 -5.33
CA PHE A 79 -4.53 2.50 -4.46
C PHE A 79 -5.71 2.36 -3.51
N LYS A 80 -6.16 3.44 -2.88
CA LYS A 80 -7.19 3.41 -1.85
C LYS A 80 -8.57 3.13 -2.43
N ASP A 81 -8.97 3.95 -3.40
CA ASP A 81 -10.35 4.09 -3.87
C ASP A 81 -10.56 3.46 -5.26
N GLY A 82 -9.49 2.95 -5.90
CA GLY A 82 -9.56 2.41 -7.27
C GLY A 82 -9.94 3.46 -8.32
N ALA A 83 -9.81 4.75 -7.95
CA ALA A 83 -10.31 5.87 -8.72
C ALA A 83 -9.19 6.87 -9.04
N PHE A 84 -9.28 7.47 -10.22
CA PHE A 84 -8.43 8.57 -10.63
C PHE A 84 -9.26 9.85 -10.71
N LEU A 85 -8.91 10.84 -9.89
CA LEU A 85 -9.56 12.15 -9.92
C LEU A 85 -9.09 12.92 -11.16
N SER A 86 -9.88 12.82 -12.23
CA SER A 86 -9.66 13.56 -13.47
C SER A 86 -10.17 14.99 -13.31
N GLY A 87 -9.28 15.97 -13.44
CA GLY A 87 -9.64 17.39 -13.45
C GLY A 87 -9.28 18.11 -12.16
N THR A 88 -8.49 19.19 -12.33
CA THR A 88 -7.88 20.04 -11.29
C THR A 88 -6.65 19.40 -10.64
N PHE A 89 -5.47 19.78 -11.13
CA PHE A 89 -4.23 19.61 -10.37
C PHE A 89 -4.29 20.53 -9.15
N ILE A 90 -4.81 20.01 -8.04
CA ILE A 90 -4.73 20.68 -6.75
C ILE A 90 -3.39 20.26 -6.16
N ALA A 91 -2.45 21.21 -6.06
CA ALA A 91 -1.23 20.97 -5.33
C ALA A 91 -1.60 20.58 -3.89
N THR A 92 -1.26 19.36 -3.49
CA THR A 92 -1.55 18.90 -2.13
C THR A 92 -0.76 19.77 -1.15
N VAL A 93 -1.49 20.39 -0.22
CA VAL A 93 -0.93 21.29 0.79
C VAL A 93 -0.57 20.45 2.02
N GLY A 94 0.73 20.29 2.29
CA GLY A 94 1.22 19.57 3.47
C GLY A 94 1.36 18.07 3.25
N ILE A 95 1.20 17.31 4.33
CA ILE A 95 1.36 15.84 4.33
C ILE A 95 -0.01 15.22 4.61
N ASP A 96 -0.50 14.39 3.69
CA ASP A 96 -1.72 13.61 3.88
C ASP A 96 -1.39 12.21 4.43
N PHE A 97 -2.24 11.70 5.32
CA PHE A 97 -2.05 10.43 6.01
C PHE A 97 -3.25 9.53 5.81
N ARG A 98 -3.01 8.30 5.33
CA ARG A 98 -4.06 7.31 5.05
C ARG A 98 -3.70 5.95 5.61
N ASN A 99 -4.69 5.25 6.15
CA ASN A 99 -4.56 3.86 6.57
C ASN A 99 -5.26 2.94 5.56
N LYS A 100 -4.62 1.85 5.16
CA LYS A 100 -5.25 0.78 4.38
C LYS A 100 -4.80 -0.59 4.88
N VAL A 101 -5.75 -1.49 5.10
CA VAL A 101 -5.46 -2.88 5.44
C VAL A 101 -5.44 -3.69 4.16
N VAL A 102 -4.35 -4.43 3.95
CA VAL A 102 -4.19 -5.39 2.84
C VAL A 102 -4.03 -6.79 3.39
N THR A 103 -4.35 -7.79 2.58
CA THR A 103 -4.16 -9.21 2.94
C THR A 103 -2.96 -9.76 2.17
N VAL A 104 -1.93 -10.23 2.87
CA VAL A 104 -0.70 -10.77 2.29
C VAL A 104 -0.42 -12.16 2.87
N ASP A 105 -0.43 -13.17 2.00
CA ASP A 105 -0.33 -14.60 2.36
C ASP A 105 -1.23 -14.96 3.55
N GLY A 106 -2.52 -14.62 3.44
CA GLY A 106 -3.54 -14.89 4.47
C GLY A 106 -3.49 -13.99 5.71
N MET A 107 -2.49 -13.12 5.87
CA MET A 107 -2.36 -12.22 7.02
C MET A 107 -2.80 -10.79 6.68
N ARG A 108 -3.56 -10.17 7.58
CA ARG A 108 -3.95 -8.75 7.46
C ARG A 108 -2.78 -7.86 7.90
N VAL A 109 -2.34 -6.99 7.01
CA VAL A 109 -1.25 -6.02 7.23
C VAL A 109 -1.82 -4.62 7.11
N LYS A 110 -1.58 -3.75 8.10
CA LYS A 110 -2.05 -2.36 8.07
C LYS A 110 -0.94 -1.46 7.55
N LEU A 111 -1.15 -0.83 6.39
CA LEU A 111 -0.26 0.20 5.86
C LEU A 111 -0.72 1.58 6.32
N GLN A 112 0.21 2.35 6.87
CA GLN A 112 0.08 3.75 7.23
C GLN A 112 0.84 4.57 6.19
N ILE A 113 0.14 5.15 5.23
CA ILE A 113 0.73 5.75 4.04
C ILE A 113 0.73 7.26 4.18
N TRP A 114 1.92 7.84 4.04
CA TRP A 114 2.17 9.27 4.11
C TRP A 114 2.42 9.81 2.69
N ASP A 115 1.55 10.69 2.21
CA ASP A 115 1.72 11.43 0.97
C ASP A 115 2.32 12.81 1.29
N THR A 116 3.59 13.00 0.96
CA THR A 116 4.27 14.29 1.17
C THR A 116 4.20 15.10 -0.09
N ALA A 117 3.39 16.15 -0.11
CA ALA A 117 3.30 17.00 -1.27
C ALA A 117 3.64 18.45 -0.96
N GLY A 118 4.36 19.09 -1.89
CA GLY A 118 4.81 20.46 -1.77
C GLY A 118 5.93 20.67 -0.73
N GLN A 119 6.14 19.72 0.17
CA GLN A 119 7.22 19.69 1.17
C GLN A 119 8.53 19.11 0.63
N GLU A 120 8.54 18.53 -0.58
CA GLU A 120 9.79 18.23 -1.28
C GLU A 120 10.68 19.46 -1.49
N ARG A 121 10.09 20.66 -1.48
CA ARG A 121 10.80 21.95 -1.54
C ARG A 121 11.45 22.36 -0.22
N PHE A 122 11.09 21.70 0.89
CA PHE A 122 11.58 21.96 2.23
C PHE A 122 12.23 20.69 2.79
N ARG A 123 13.31 20.25 2.14
CA ARG A 123 14.04 18.99 2.42
C ARG A 123 14.30 18.74 3.92
N SER A 124 14.55 19.78 4.72
CA SER A 124 14.74 19.69 6.16
C SER A 124 13.52 19.18 6.95
N VAL A 125 12.30 19.45 6.49
CA VAL A 125 11.06 18.95 7.12
C VAL A 125 10.89 17.46 6.80
N THR A 126 11.23 17.05 5.59
CA THR A 126 11.14 15.65 5.12
C THR A 126 12.06 14.71 5.88
N HIS A 127 13.24 15.19 6.33
CA HIS A 127 14.21 14.38 7.08
C HIS A 127 13.64 13.83 8.40
N ALA A 128 12.76 14.59 9.07
CA ALA A 128 12.13 14.12 10.30
C ALA A 128 11.23 12.90 10.08
N TYR A 129 10.61 12.79 8.90
CA TYR A 129 9.68 11.71 8.56
C TYR A 129 10.38 10.46 8.00
N TYR A 130 11.60 10.59 7.46
CA TYR A 130 12.39 9.42 7.04
C TYR A 130 12.72 8.46 8.18
N ARG A 131 12.87 8.99 9.41
CA ARG A 131 13.25 8.20 10.57
C ARG A 131 12.20 7.15 10.95
N ASP A 132 10.92 7.43 10.71
CA ASP A 132 9.83 6.55 11.14
C ASP A 132 9.23 5.73 9.98
N ALA A 133 9.71 5.95 8.75
CA ALA A 133 9.29 5.19 7.59
C ALA A 133 9.98 3.81 7.55
N GLN A 134 9.19 2.75 7.38
CA GLN A 134 9.69 1.39 7.18
C GLN A 134 9.81 1.07 5.68
N ALA A 135 9.04 1.75 4.84
CA ALA A 135 9.23 1.74 3.39
C ALA A 135 9.07 3.12 2.75
N LEU A 136 9.79 3.31 1.64
CA LEU A 136 9.79 4.50 0.81
C LEU A 136 9.45 4.08 -0.63
N LEU A 137 8.37 4.64 -1.17
CA LEU A 137 8.06 4.57 -2.60
C LEU A 137 8.53 5.86 -3.26
N LEU A 138 9.58 5.78 -4.07
CA LEU A 138 10.18 6.93 -4.73
C LEU A 138 9.69 7.00 -6.19
N LEU A 139 8.91 8.04 -6.49
CA LEU A 139 8.25 8.21 -7.79
C LEU A 139 8.98 9.25 -8.66
N TYR A 140 9.11 8.95 -9.95
CA TYR A 140 9.32 9.94 -11.01
C TYR A 140 8.22 9.86 -12.06
N ASP A 141 8.17 10.85 -12.95
CA ASP A 141 7.25 10.91 -14.08
C ASP A 141 7.99 10.59 -15.39
N ILE A 142 7.53 9.57 -16.12
CA ILE A 142 8.18 9.12 -17.36
C ILE A 142 8.14 10.16 -18.50
N THR A 143 7.27 11.18 -18.39
CA THR A 143 7.17 12.29 -19.36
C THR A 143 7.98 13.51 -18.93
N ASN A 144 8.64 13.45 -17.77
CA ASN A 144 9.42 14.56 -17.23
C ASN A 144 10.84 14.13 -16.85
N LYS A 145 11.80 14.47 -17.72
CA LYS A 145 13.21 14.14 -17.54
C LYS A 145 13.82 14.69 -16.24
N ALA A 146 13.47 15.91 -15.85
CA ALA A 146 14.02 16.52 -14.63
C ALA A 146 13.64 15.70 -13.38
N SER A 147 12.41 15.18 -13.34
CA SER A 147 11.96 14.33 -12.22
C SER A 147 12.76 13.03 -12.11
N PHE A 148 13.22 12.47 -13.24
CA PHE A 148 14.07 11.28 -13.27
C PHE A 148 15.51 11.62 -12.88
N ASP A 149 16.08 12.71 -13.40
CA ASP A 149 17.43 13.15 -13.08
C ASP A 149 17.60 13.40 -11.56
N ASN A 150 16.55 13.90 -10.90
CA ASN A 150 16.55 14.17 -9.46
C ASN A 150 16.50 12.90 -8.58
N ILE A 151 16.18 11.72 -9.13
CA ILE A 151 16.08 10.47 -8.35
C ILE A 151 17.40 10.11 -7.68
N ARG A 152 18.54 10.38 -8.32
CA ARG A 152 19.86 10.14 -7.74
C ARG A 152 20.06 10.95 -6.45
N ALA A 153 19.65 12.21 -6.46
CA ALA A 153 19.74 13.07 -5.27
C ALA A 153 18.81 12.57 -4.16
N TRP A 154 17.59 12.18 -4.50
CA TRP A 154 16.66 11.57 -3.54
C TRP A 154 17.24 10.30 -2.90
N LEU A 155 17.82 9.40 -3.69
CA LEU A 155 18.41 8.18 -3.17
C LEU A 155 19.63 8.44 -2.27
N THR A 156 20.46 9.43 -2.62
CA THR A 156 21.57 9.87 -1.77
C THR A 156 21.07 10.39 -0.42
N GLU A 157 20.05 11.25 -0.41
CA GLU A 157 19.46 11.77 0.83
C GLU A 157 18.83 10.67 1.69
N ILE A 158 18.08 9.76 1.06
CA ILE A 158 17.49 8.62 1.76
C ILE A 158 18.59 7.78 2.43
N HIS A 159 19.69 7.53 1.73
CA HIS A 159 20.81 6.76 2.27
C HIS A 159 21.50 7.46 3.44
N GLU A 160 21.52 8.78 3.46
CA GLU A 160 22.13 9.59 4.51
C GLU A 160 21.24 9.69 5.77
N TYR A 161 19.93 9.82 5.60
CA TYR A 161 19.01 10.21 6.69
C TYR A 161 18.00 9.14 7.12
N ALA A 162 17.70 8.14 6.30
CA ALA A 162 16.72 7.10 6.64
C ALA A 162 17.31 6.00 7.54
N GLN A 163 16.45 5.17 8.11
CA GLN A 163 16.89 3.98 8.84
C GLN A 163 17.63 3.01 7.92
N ARG A 164 18.65 2.31 8.44
CA ARG A 164 19.48 1.38 7.64
C ARG A 164 18.68 0.29 6.93
N ASP A 165 17.56 -0.15 7.52
CA ASP A 165 16.76 -1.28 7.03
C ASP A 165 15.48 -0.85 6.31
N VAL A 166 15.36 0.43 5.92
CA VAL A 166 14.19 0.92 5.17
C VAL A 166 14.08 0.22 3.81
N VAL A 167 12.88 -0.22 3.46
CA VAL A 167 12.61 -0.80 2.13
C VAL A 167 12.39 0.33 1.14
N ILE A 168 13.14 0.37 0.04
CA ILE A 168 12.98 1.40 -0.99
C ILE A 168 12.51 0.73 -2.28
N MET A 169 11.56 1.34 -2.99
CA MET A 169 11.16 0.93 -4.34
C MET A 169 11.08 2.14 -5.26
N LEU A 170 11.68 2.02 -6.45
CA LEU A 170 11.63 3.03 -7.50
C LEU A 170 10.41 2.82 -8.39
N LEU A 171 9.68 3.89 -8.68
CA LEU A 171 8.46 3.86 -9.47
C LEU A 171 8.51 4.90 -10.61
N GLY A 172 8.38 4.45 -11.86
CA GLY A 172 8.15 5.32 -13.02
C GLY A 172 6.66 5.48 -13.29
N ASN A 173 6.06 6.60 -12.88
CA ASN A 173 4.61 6.83 -12.99
C ASN A 173 4.22 7.47 -14.33
N LYS A 174 2.91 7.47 -14.63
CA LYS A 174 2.29 7.96 -15.88
C LYS A 174 2.60 7.12 -17.12
N ALA A 175 2.78 5.80 -16.93
CA ALA A 175 3.03 4.86 -18.02
C ALA A 175 1.94 4.83 -19.11
N ASP A 176 0.75 5.35 -18.82
CA ASP A 176 -0.33 5.54 -19.79
C ASP A 176 -0.04 6.63 -20.85
N MET A 177 0.91 7.53 -20.61
CA MET A 177 1.27 8.62 -21.51
C MET A 177 2.40 8.22 -22.48
N SER A 178 2.23 7.10 -23.18
CA SER A 178 3.29 6.52 -24.03
C SER A 178 3.77 7.44 -25.15
N SER A 179 2.91 8.31 -25.69
CA SER A 179 3.25 9.29 -26.73
C SER A 179 4.08 10.46 -26.23
N GLU A 180 4.04 10.74 -24.93
CA GLU A 180 4.77 11.84 -24.28
C GLU A 180 5.98 11.33 -23.50
N ARG A 181 6.27 10.03 -23.60
CA ARG A 181 7.39 9.39 -22.90
C ARG A 181 8.72 10.02 -23.34
N VAL A 182 9.49 10.45 -22.36
CA VAL A 182 10.88 10.93 -22.56
C VAL A 182 11.92 10.08 -21.83
N ILE A 183 11.50 9.26 -20.87
CA ILE A 183 12.35 8.31 -20.16
C ILE A 183 11.99 6.88 -20.59
N ARG A 184 13.00 6.13 -21.04
CA ARG A 184 12.78 4.73 -21.43
C ARG A 184 12.67 3.85 -20.19
N SER A 185 11.94 2.75 -20.30
CA SER A 185 11.79 1.81 -19.19
C SER A 185 13.14 1.21 -18.76
N GLU A 186 14.04 1.00 -19.72
CA GLU A 186 15.39 0.48 -19.49
C GLU A 186 16.27 1.46 -18.67
N ASP A 187 16.04 2.77 -18.78
CA ASP A 187 16.77 3.77 -18.00
C ASP A 187 16.40 3.65 -16.51
N GLY A 188 15.11 3.47 -16.21
CA GLY A 188 14.60 3.21 -14.86
C GLY A 188 15.11 1.89 -14.28
N GLU A 189 15.13 0.82 -15.09
CA GLU A 189 15.68 -0.48 -14.69
C GLU A 189 17.18 -0.43 -14.41
N THR A 190 17.94 0.30 -15.23
CA THR A 190 19.39 0.48 -15.07
C THR A 190 19.67 1.22 -13.77
N LEU A 191 18.96 2.33 -13.51
CA LEU A 191 19.11 3.10 -12.28
C LEU A 191 18.74 2.27 -11.04
N ALA A 192 17.64 1.52 -11.09
CA ALA A 192 17.23 0.69 -9.97
C ALA A 192 18.25 -0.43 -9.66
N ARG A 193 18.85 -1.01 -10.71
CA ARG A 193 19.91 -2.00 -10.57
C ARG A 193 21.14 -1.41 -9.88
N GLU A 194 21.57 -0.23 -10.33
CA GLU A 194 22.70 0.52 -9.75
C GLU A 194 22.54 0.74 -8.24
N TYR A 195 21.33 1.09 -7.79
CA TYR A 195 21.06 1.41 -6.38
C TYR A 195 20.55 0.24 -5.54
N GLY A 196 20.47 -0.97 -6.06
CA GLY A 196 20.05 -2.11 -5.22
C GLY A 196 18.54 -2.14 -4.91
N VAL A 197 17.69 -1.34 -5.57
CA VAL A 197 16.23 -1.28 -5.32
C VAL A 197 15.39 -1.98 -6.40
N PRO A 198 14.18 -2.49 -6.10
CA PRO A 198 13.19 -2.92 -7.08
C PRO A 198 12.61 -1.76 -7.90
N PHE A 199 12.13 -2.05 -9.11
CA PHE A 199 11.55 -1.07 -10.03
C PHE A 199 10.26 -1.54 -10.71
N LEU A 200 9.28 -0.64 -10.75
CA LEU A 200 8.03 -0.80 -11.50
C LEU A 200 7.71 0.47 -12.29
N GLU A 201 7.26 0.31 -13.52
CA GLU A 201 6.44 1.37 -14.14
C GLU A 201 5.01 1.25 -13.66
N THR A 202 4.36 2.38 -13.44
CA THR A 202 3.01 2.47 -12.88
C THR A 202 2.18 3.51 -13.63
N SER A 203 0.87 3.38 -13.54
CA SER A 203 -0.05 4.45 -13.92
C SER A 203 -1.11 4.59 -12.86
N ALA A 204 -1.06 5.72 -12.14
CA ALA A 204 -2.15 6.11 -11.25
C ALA A 204 -3.48 6.30 -11.99
N LYS A 205 -3.45 6.59 -13.30
CA LYS A 205 -4.66 6.79 -14.11
C LYS A 205 -5.38 5.48 -14.42
N THR A 206 -4.62 4.45 -14.79
CA THR A 206 -5.19 3.16 -15.20
C THR A 206 -5.19 2.13 -14.06
N GLY A 207 -4.49 2.40 -12.96
CA GLY A 207 -4.25 1.44 -11.88
C GLY A 207 -3.10 0.47 -12.16
N MET A 208 -2.43 0.58 -13.32
CA MET A 208 -1.31 -0.31 -13.69
C MET A 208 -0.25 -0.33 -12.58
N ASN A 209 0.01 -1.53 -12.06
CA ASN A 209 1.01 -1.83 -11.03
C ASN A 209 0.88 -1.05 -9.71
N VAL A 210 -0.20 -0.28 -9.49
CA VAL A 210 -0.40 0.49 -8.25
C VAL A 210 -0.59 -0.45 -7.07
N GLU A 211 -1.52 -1.40 -7.17
CA GLU A 211 -1.75 -2.40 -6.11
C GLU A 211 -0.53 -3.30 -5.91
N LEU A 212 0.11 -3.73 -7.01
CA LEU A 212 1.31 -4.56 -6.96
C LEU A 212 2.44 -3.91 -6.15
N ALA A 213 2.69 -2.62 -6.34
CA ALA A 213 3.72 -1.89 -5.60
C ALA A 213 3.48 -1.93 -4.08
N PHE A 214 2.25 -1.64 -3.64
CA PHE A 214 1.91 -1.66 -2.21
C PHE A 214 1.90 -3.08 -1.62
N LEU A 215 1.41 -4.09 -2.36
CA LEU A 215 1.44 -5.48 -1.91
C LEU A 215 2.86 -6.03 -1.81
N ALA A 216 3.74 -5.69 -2.75
CA ALA A 216 5.15 -6.08 -2.72
C ALA A 216 5.86 -5.51 -1.49
N ILE A 217 5.64 -4.22 -1.18
CA ILE A 217 6.15 -3.58 0.03
C ILE A 217 5.57 -4.24 1.29
N ALA A 218 4.25 -4.45 1.35
CA ALA A 218 3.61 -5.07 2.51
C ALA A 218 4.15 -6.48 2.78
N LYS A 219 4.43 -7.24 1.72
CA LYS A 219 5.03 -8.58 1.80
C LYS A 219 6.46 -8.55 2.31
N GLU A 220 7.29 -7.66 1.77
CA GLU A 220 8.67 -7.47 2.25
C GLU A 220 8.71 -7.08 3.72
N LEU A 221 7.90 -6.11 4.12
CA LEU A 221 7.86 -5.64 5.51
C LEU A 221 7.34 -6.71 6.46
N LYS A 222 6.28 -7.43 6.08
CA LYS A 222 5.79 -8.60 6.82
C LYS A 222 6.90 -9.64 7.00
N TYR A 223 7.60 -9.98 5.92
CA TYR A 223 8.69 -10.95 5.96
C TYR A 223 9.82 -10.51 6.91
N ARG A 224 10.27 -9.25 6.80
CA ARG A 224 11.29 -8.67 7.71
C ARG A 224 10.85 -8.66 9.18
N ALA A 225 9.58 -8.36 9.45
CA ALA A 225 9.04 -8.36 10.81
C ALA A 225 8.81 -9.77 11.38
N GLY A 226 8.63 -10.75 10.50
CA GLY A 226 8.29 -12.14 10.82
C GLY A 226 9.45 -13.10 10.87
N GLN A 227 10.71 -12.65 10.82
CA GLN A 227 11.89 -13.54 10.87
C GLN A 227 11.91 -14.40 12.15
N SER A 228 11.32 -15.60 12.04
CA SER A 228 11.78 -16.83 12.67
C SER A 228 12.75 -17.52 11.70
N ALA A 229 13.86 -18.05 12.21
CA ALA A 229 15.07 -18.44 11.47
C ALA A 229 14.95 -19.52 10.37
N ASP A 230 13.74 -19.96 9.98
CA ASP A 230 13.51 -21.14 9.12
C ASP A 230 12.74 -20.87 7.80
N GLU A 231 12.30 -19.64 7.50
CA GLU A 231 11.67 -19.35 6.20
C GLU A 231 12.69 -18.96 5.11
N PRO A 232 12.46 -19.38 3.84
CA PRO A 232 13.31 -18.98 2.72
C PRO A 232 13.28 -17.46 2.52
N SER A 233 14.43 -16.88 2.14
CA SER A 233 14.58 -15.45 1.95
C SER A 233 13.63 -14.89 0.89
N PHE A 234 12.62 -14.13 1.32
CA PHE A 234 11.83 -13.32 0.40
C PHE A 234 12.70 -12.17 -0.11
N GLN A 235 12.74 -12.02 -1.43
CA GLN A 235 13.36 -10.89 -2.09
C GLN A 235 12.31 -10.14 -2.92
N ILE A 236 12.01 -8.91 -2.51
CA ILE A 236 11.04 -8.05 -3.21
C ILE A 236 11.34 -7.88 -4.71
N ARG A 237 12.62 -7.85 -5.10
CA ARG A 237 13.05 -7.75 -6.52
C ARG A 237 12.57 -8.94 -7.33
N ASP A 238 12.85 -10.15 -6.87
CA ASP A 238 12.45 -11.40 -7.56
C ASP A 238 10.93 -11.50 -7.65
N TYR A 239 10.22 -11.12 -6.59
CA TYR A 239 8.76 -11.07 -6.59
C TYR A 239 8.24 -10.12 -7.67
N VAL A 240 8.74 -8.88 -7.71
CA VAL A 240 8.35 -7.88 -8.70
C VAL A 240 8.63 -8.37 -10.13
N GLU A 241 9.82 -8.93 -10.38
CA GLU A 241 10.17 -9.47 -11.70
C GLU A 241 9.27 -10.64 -12.13
N SER A 242 8.89 -11.52 -11.19
CA SER A 242 7.98 -12.63 -11.47
C SER A 242 6.59 -12.15 -11.89
N GLN A 243 6.08 -11.09 -11.27
CA GLN A 243 4.77 -10.53 -11.59
C GLN A 243 4.79 -9.82 -12.95
N LYS A 244 5.87 -9.08 -13.28
CA LYS A 244 6.06 -8.49 -14.62
C LYS A 244 6.00 -9.54 -15.74
N LYS A 245 6.65 -10.68 -15.55
CA LYS A 245 6.65 -11.79 -16.53
C LYS A 245 5.25 -12.39 -16.71
N ARG A 246 4.49 -12.56 -15.62
CA ARG A 246 3.11 -13.08 -15.67
C ARG A 246 2.16 -12.15 -16.42
N SER A 247 2.26 -10.84 -16.19
CA SER A 247 1.43 -9.86 -16.92
C SER A 247 1.75 -9.79 -18.41
N SER A 248 3.01 -10.01 -18.80
CA SER A 248 3.43 -10.02 -20.22
C SER A 248 2.97 -11.28 -20.98
N CYS A 249 2.82 -12.41 -20.28
CA CYS A 249 2.43 -13.69 -20.91
C CYS A 249 0.92 -13.81 -21.22
N CYS A 250 0.07 -13.01 -20.58
CA CYS A 250 -1.39 -13.04 -20.80
C CYS A 250 -1.87 -12.20 -21.99
N SER A 251 -0.94 -11.56 -22.73
CA SER A 251 -1.24 -10.74 -23.92
C SER A 251 -1.15 -11.48 -25.26
N PHE A 252 -0.89 -12.80 -25.25
CA PHE A 252 -0.69 -13.63 -26.46
C PHE A 252 -1.59 -14.87 -26.56
N MET A 253 -2.79 -14.84 -25.95
CA MET A 253 -3.78 -15.92 -26.11
C MET A 253 -5.14 -15.39 -26.51
#